data_AF-A0A168KB13-F1
#
_entry.id   AF-A0A168KB13-F1
#
_cell.length_a   1.000
_cell.length_b   1.000
_cell.length_c   1.000
_cell.angle_alpha   90.00
_cell.angle_beta   90.00
_cell.angle_gamma   90.00
#
_symmetry.space_group_name_H-M   'P 1'
#
loop_
_entity.id
_entity.type
_entity.pdbx_description
1 polymer ?
#
loop_
_entity_poly.entity_id
_entity_poly.type
_entity_poly.pdbx_seq_one_letter_code
_entity_poly.pdbx_strand_id
1 'polypeptide(L)'
;METCTLELHPTKKVHIALFRNVTNAPELRQRLINQDSTLACSLINAKLVINKLHVLLAANRAVSDESMGKLKTHNVHSEILYDFGTTNNIAKTFITFGIADDTADVVAVKIGESEADAEMHMKECVKGNLVSLDHLKNITDLKLIESTYQLGDQQQDIDSIISLVAGGMALRGH
;
A
#
# COMPACT_ATOMS: atom_id res chain seq x y z
N MET A 1 -11.81 -7.62 -3.90
CA MET A 1 -11.53 -6.20 -3.63
C MET A 1 -12.41 -5.78 -2.47
N GLU A 2 -11.96 -4.83 -1.65
CA GLU A 2 -12.79 -4.20 -0.64
C GLU A 2 -12.78 -2.69 -0.81
N THR A 3 -13.91 -2.05 -0.55
CA THR A 3 -14.04 -0.59 -0.54
C THR A 3 -14.29 -0.12 0.89
N CYS A 4 -13.58 0.91 1.31
CA CYS A 4 -13.72 1.52 2.64
C CYS A 4 -13.85 3.03 2.52
N THR A 5 -14.67 3.62 3.39
CA THR A 5 -14.77 5.07 3.53
C THR A 5 -13.87 5.51 4.67
N LEU A 6 -13.12 6.60 4.46
CA LEU A 6 -12.30 7.20 5.52
C LEU A 6 -13.18 8.05 6.42
N GLU A 7 -13.16 7.79 7.74
CA GLU A 7 -14.01 8.53 8.70
C GLU A 7 -13.72 10.04 8.70
N LEU A 8 -12.44 10.41 8.63
CA LEU A 8 -12.01 11.81 8.60
C LEU A 8 -12.23 12.49 7.23
N HIS A 9 -12.43 11.68 6.18
CA HIS A 9 -12.60 12.15 4.80
C HIS A 9 -13.75 11.38 4.14
N PRO A 10 -15.01 11.59 4.56
CA PRO A 10 -16.15 10.74 4.18
C PRO A 10 -16.49 10.75 2.69
N THR A 11 -15.97 11.74 1.94
CA THR A 11 -16.12 11.84 0.48
C THR A 11 -15.09 10.98 -0.27
N LYS A 12 -14.03 10.52 0.40
CA LYS A 12 -12.94 9.74 -0.21
C LYS A 12 -13.17 8.25 0.08
N LYS A 13 -13.37 7.48 -0.99
CA LYS A 13 -13.39 6.02 -0.96
C LYS A 13 -12.01 5.47 -1.23
N VAL A 14 -11.61 4.46 -0.47
CA VAL A 14 -10.37 3.69 -0.65
C VAL A 14 -10.75 2.31 -1.16
N HIS A 15 -10.25 1.96 -2.34
CA HIS A 15 -10.43 0.63 -2.94
C HIS A 15 -9.12 -0.14 -2.78
N ILE A 16 -9.20 -1.34 -2.23
CA ILE A 16 -8.05 -2.19 -1.93
C ILE A 16 -8.24 -3.53 -2.65
N ALA A 17 -7.33 -3.84 -3.56
CA ALA A 17 -7.35 -5.06 -4.35
C ALA A 17 -6.07 -5.87 -4.12
N LEU A 18 -6.21 -7.18 -3.94
CA LEU A 18 -5.08 -8.10 -3.87
C LEU A 18 -5.00 -8.90 -5.17
N PHE A 19 -3.88 -8.77 -5.87
CA PHE A 19 -3.57 -9.54 -7.06
C PHE A 19 -2.51 -10.59 -6.75
N ARG A 20 -2.72 -11.82 -7.22
CA ARG A 20 -1.77 -12.93 -7.13
C ARG A 20 -1.33 -13.41 -8.49
N ASN A 21 -0.16 -14.03 -8.56
CA ASN A 21 0.45 -14.49 -9.81
C ASN A 21 0.54 -13.34 -10.83
N VAL A 22 0.97 -12.17 -10.37
CA VAL A 22 1.20 -11.00 -11.22
C VAL A 22 2.34 -11.29 -12.19
N THR A 23 2.12 -11.02 -13.46
CA THR A 23 3.05 -11.36 -14.55
C THR A 23 3.70 -10.14 -15.20
N ASN A 24 3.20 -8.93 -14.91
CA ASN A 24 3.70 -7.69 -15.49
C ASN A 24 4.31 -6.73 -14.45
N ALA A 25 4.83 -7.25 -13.34
CA ALA A 25 5.50 -6.44 -12.34
C ALA A 25 6.66 -5.58 -12.90
N PRO A 26 7.52 -6.07 -13.83
CA PRO A 26 8.54 -5.23 -14.46
C PRO A 26 7.94 -4.06 -15.25
N GLU A 27 6.86 -4.29 -15.99
CA GLU A 27 6.13 -3.27 -16.76
C GLU A 27 5.56 -2.20 -15.81
N LEU A 28 4.87 -2.63 -14.74
CA LEU A 28 4.29 -1.76 -13.73
C LEU A 28 5.35 -0.91 -13.03
N ARG A 29 6.48 -1.51 -12.67
CA ARG A 29 7.61 -0.79 -12.04
C ARG A 29 8.19 0.27 -12.97
N GLN A 30 8.36 -0.03 -14.26
CA GLN A 30 8.80 0.97 -15.24
C GLN A 30 7.80 2.13 -15.36
N ARG A 31 6.49 1.84 -15.38
CA ARG A 31 5.44 2.87 -15.41
C ARG A 31 5.48 3.77 -14.17
N LEU A 32 5.70 3.20 -12.98
CA LEU A 32 5.88 3.96 -11.73
C LEU A 32 7.12 4.87 -11.79
N ILE A 33 8.26 4.36 -12.27
CA ILE A 33 9.52 5.13 -12.41
C ILE A 33 9.32 6.30 -13.39
N ASN A 34 8.61 6.05 -14.49
CA ASN A 34 8.30 7.06 -15.50
C ASN A 34 7.17 8.02 -15.10
N GLN A 35 6.62 7.89 -13.89
CA GLN A 35 5.52 8.71 -13.38
C GLN A 35 4.30 8.71 -14.31
N ASP A 36 3.98 7.54 -14.87
CA ASP A 36 2.83 7.37 -15.75
C ASP A 36 1.52 7.69 -15.01
N SER A 37 0.88 8.80 -15.38
CA SER A 37 -0.36 9.28 -14.78
C SER A 37 -1.55 8.35 -15.03
N THR A 38 -1.46 7.45 -16.02
CA THR A 38 -2.48 6.45 -16.28
C THR A 38 -2.41 5.29 -15.29
N LEU A 39 -1.31 5.12 -14.56
CA LEU A 39 -1.19 4.16 -13.45
C LEU A 39 -1.59 4.83 -12.14
N ALA A 40 -2.85 5.25 -12.05
CA ALA A 40 -3.40 5.97 -10.89
C ALA A 40 -3.76 5.01 -9.74
N CYS A 41 -2.75 4.28 -9.24
CA CYS A 41 -2.84 3.30 -8.14
C CYS A 41 -1.54 3.27 -7.35
N SER A 42 -1.64 3.00 -6.05
CA SER A 42 -0.49 2.61 -5.23
C SER A 42 -0.27 1.11 -5.39
N LEU A 43 0.95 0.67 -5.70
CA LEU A 43 1.29 -0.75 -5.85
C LEU A 43 2.29 -1.15 -4.76
N ILE A 44 1.85 -1.99 -3.84
CA ILE A 44 2.58 -2.39 -2.63
C ILE A 44 2.88 -3.89 -2.71
N ASN A 45 4.08 -4.29 -2.31
CA ASN A 45 4.43 -5.70 -2.16
C ASN A 45 3.57 -6.35 -1.07
N ALA A 46 2.73 -7.32 -1.44
CA ALA A 46 1.77 -7.91 -0.52
C ALA A 46 2.42 -8.65 0.67
N LYS A 47 3.69 -9.06 0.56
CA LYS A 47 4.44 -9.65 1.68
C LYS A 47 4.60 -8.70 2.86
N LEU A 48 4.56 -7.38 2.62
CA LEU A 48 4.72 -6.33 3.64
C LEU A 48 3.37 -5.76 4.13
N VAL A 49 2.24 -6.34 3.72
CA VAL A 49 0.91 -5.90 4.15
C VAL A 49 0.34 -6.94 5.11
N ILE A 50 -0.08 -6.50 6.30
CA ILE A 50 -0.61 -7.39 7.35
C ILE A 50 -2.09 -7.65 7.11
N ASN A 51 -2.85 -6.57 6.99
CA ASN A 51 -4.29 -6.60 6.83
C ASN A 51 -4.76 -5.26 6.22
N LYS A 52 -6.08 -5.14 6.06
CA LYS A 52 -6.71 -3.93 5.56
C LYS A 52 -6.42 -2.68 6.40
N LEU A 53 -6.39 -2.81 7.73
CA LEU A 53 -6.14 -1.68 8.63
C LEU A 53 -4.77 -1.05 8.36
N HIS A 54 -3.73 -1.87 8.14
CA HIS A 54 -2.40 -1.40 7.78
C HIS A 54 -2.43 -0.48 6.54
N VAL A 55 -3.16 -0.86 5.49
CA VAL A 55 -3.35 -0.04 4.28
C VAL A 55 -4.12 1.25 4.58
N LEU A 56 -5.20 1.16 5.37
CA LEU A 56 -6.04 2.31 5.69
C LEU A 56 -5.34 3.36 6.54
N LEU A 57 -4.39 2.97 7.40
CA LEU A 57 -3.56 3.92 8.15
C LEU A 57 -2.74 4.81 7.19
N ALA A 58 -2.09 4.19 6.20
CA ALA A 58 -1.35 4.93 5.18
C ALA A 58 -2.28 5.79 4.31
N ALA A 59 -3.41 5.24 3.85
CA ALA A 59 -4.37 5.96 3.03
C ALA A 59 -5.00 7.17 3.73
N ASN A 60 -5.34 7.05 5.01
CA ASN A 60 -5.85 8.17 5.79
C ASN A 60 -4.85 9.33 5.87
N ARG A 61 -3.57 9.03 6.13
CA ARG A 61 -2.53 10.05 6.22
C ARG A 61 -2.30 10.69 4.84
N ALA A 62 -2.20 9.90 3.79
CA ALA A 62 -1.98 10.39 2.43
C ALA A 62 -3.10 11.32 1.96
N VAL A 63 -4.36 10.96 2.20
CA VAL A 63 -5.53 11.80 1.86
C VAL A 63 -5.55 13.07 2.70
N SER A 64 -5.16 12.99 3.98
CA SER A 64 -5.05 14.17 4.84
C SER A 64 -3.99 15.13 4.32
N ASP A 65 -2.80 14.63 4.00
CA ASP A 65 -1.71 15.43 3.46
C ASP A 65 -2.06 16.00 2.07
N GLU A 66 -2.78 15.26 1.22
CA GLU A 66 -3.35 15.78 -0.03
C GLU A 66 -4.28 16.97 0.23
N SER A 67 -5.25 16.82 1.15
CA SER A 67 -6.24 17.86 1.46
C SER A 67 -5.62 19.13 2.04
N MET A 68 -4.45 19.01 2.70
CA MET A 68 -3.71 20.13 3.28
C MET A 68 -2.64 20.70 2.33
N GLY A 69 -2.45 20.14 1.14
CA GLY A 69 -1.37 20.53 0.22
C GLY A 69 0.03 20.22 0.75
N LYS A 70 0.17 19.16 1.56
CA LYS A 70 1.41 18.74 2.25
C LYS A 70 1.97 17.40 1.74
N LEU A 71 1.58 16.99 0.54
CA LEU A 71 2.17 15.81 -0.10
C LEU A 71 3.68 15.99 -0.24
N LYS A 72 4.42 14.94 0.11
CA LYS A 72 5.89 14.89 -0.06
C LYS A 72 6.25 14.20 -1.38
N THR A 73 5.32 13.43 -1.92
CA THR A 73 5.42 12.73 -3.20
C THR A 73 4.50 13.37 -4.25
N HIS A 74 4.51 12.82 -5.47
CA HIS A 74 3.87 13.43 -6.63
C HIS A 74 2.33 13.43 -6.58
N ASN A 75 1.70 12.44 -5.95
CA ASN A 75 0.26 12.33 -5.82
C ASN A 75 -0.14 11.49 -4.61
N VAL A 76 -1.44 11.42 -4.30
CA VAL A 76 -1.96 10.64 -3.16
C VAL A 76 -1.58 9.16 -3.20
N HIS A 77 -1.47 8.55 -4.39
CA HIS A 77 -1.15 7.13 -4.52
C HIS A 77 0.33 6.84 -4.20
N SER A 78 1.24 7.71 -4.63
CA SER A 78 2.64 7.64 -4.21
C SER A 78 2.81 8.00 -2.74
N GLU A 79 1.95 8.86 -2.20
CA GLU A 79 1.96 9.24 -0.78
C GLU A 79 1.48 8.08 0.09
N ILE A 80 0.50 7.29 -0.36
CA ILE A 80 0.10 6.04 0.32
C ILE A 80 1.31 5.13 0.48
N LEU A 81 2.06 4.88 -0.59
CA LEU A 81 3.25 4.01 -0.52
C LEU A 81 4.32 4.63 0.39
N TYR A 82 4.51 5.94 0.33
CA TYR A 82 5.40 6.64 1.23
C TYR A 82 4.97 6.45 2.69
N ASP A 83 3.68 6.55 2.99
CA ASP A 83 3.08 6.46 4.33
C ASP A 83 3.19 5.08 4.99
N PHE A 84 3.56 4.03 4.25
CA PHE A 84 3.98 2.75 4.83
C PHE A 84 5.32 2.85 5.57
N GLY A 85 6.25 3.69 5.09
CA GLY A 85 7.60 3.76 5.64
C GLY A 85 7.68 4.42 7.01
N THR A 86 8.72 4.11 7.77
CA THR A 86 9.07 4.76 9.05
C THR A 86 10.18 5.81 8.90
N THR A 87 10.67 6.03 7.67
CA THR A 87 11.77 6.96 7.38
C THR A 87 11.33 8.04 6.39
N ASN A 88 12.02 9.18 6.40
CA ASN A 88 11.70 10.29 5.48
C ASN A 88 12.33 10.13 4.08
N ASN A 89 13.00 9.00 3.82
CA ASN A 89 13.64 8.74 2.53
C ASN A 89 12.65 8.07 1.56
N ILE A 90 12.07 8.87 0.66
CA ILE A 90 11.07 8.42 -0.34
C ILE A 90 11.59 7.24 -1.16
N ALA A 91 12.80 7.36 -1.74
CA ALA A 91 13.36 6.33 -2.60
C ALA A 91 13.56 5.00 -1.86
N LYS A 92 14.08 5.06 -0.62
CA LYS A 92 14.23 3.87 0.23
C LYS A 92 12.88 3.23 0.53
N THR A 93 11.89 4.03 0.93
CA THR A 93 10.54 3.53 1.20
C THR A 93 9.92 2.85 -0.02
N PHE A 94 10.08 3.43 -1.22
CA PHE A 94 9.54 2.86 -2.46
C PHE A 94 10.22 1.54 -2.83
N ILE A 95 11.54 1.44 -2.63
CA ILE A 95 12.27 0.18 -2.85
C ILE A 95 11.86 -0.88 -1.83
N THR A 96 11.63 -0.48 -0.58
CA THR A 96 11.28 -1.41 0.51
C THR A 96 9.85 -1.92 0.39
N PHE A 97 8.87 -1.04 0.24
CA PHE A 97 7.44 -1.40 0.30
C PHE A 97 6.79 -1.56 -1.07
N GLY A 98 7.37 -0.96 -2.11
CA GLY A 98 6.83 -1.03 -3.47
C GLY A 98 7.10 -2.38 -4.13
N ILE A 99 6.61 -2.53 -5.35
CA ILE A 99 6.84 -3.73 -6.16
C ILE A 99 8.26 -3.74 -6.76
N ALA A 100 8.82 -4.94 -6.91
CA ALA A 100 10.02 -5.25 -7.67
C ALA A 100 9.69 -6.08 -8.93
N ASP A 101 10.67 -6.29 -9.79
CA ASP A 101 10.48 -6.98 -11.08
C ASP A 101 9.97 -8.44 -10.92
N ASP A 102 10.24 -9.07 -9.77
CA ASP A 102 9.86 -10.44 -9.42
C ASP A 102 8.63 -10.52 -8.48
N THR A 103 7.96 -9.40 -8.20
CA THR A 103 6.82 -9.38 -7.29
C THR A 103 5.61 -10.08 -7.88
N ALA A 104 5.21 -11.20 -7.27
CA ALA A 104 4.09 -12.03 -7.73
C ALA A 104 2.76 -11.73 -7.02
N ASP A 105 2.79 -11.14 -5.82
CA ASP A 105 1.61 -10.79 -5.04
C ASP A 105 1.63 -9.27 -4.74
N VAL A 106 0.60 -8.55 -5.19
CA VAL A 106 0.54 -7.09 -5.15
C VAL A 106 -0.74 -6.63 -4.49
N VAL A 107 -0.64 -5.71 -3.53
CA VAL A 107 -1.78 -4.92 -3.06
C VAL A 107 -1.83 -3.63 -3.86
N ALA A 108 -2.93 -3.44 -4.59
CA ALA A 108 -3.23 -2.22 -5.32
C ALA A 108 -4.24 -1.37 -4.53
N VAL A 109 -3.98 -0.06 -4.43
CA VAL A 109 -4.82 0.89 -3.69
C VAL A 109 -5.19 2.06 -4.58
N LYS A 110 -6.47 2.42 -4.63
CA LYS A 110 -6.99 3.52 -5.44
C LYS A 110 -7.99 4.38 -4.67
N ILE A 111 -7.99 5.70 -4.91
CA ILE A 111 -8.81 6.67 -4.17
C ILE A 111 -9.85 7.37 -5.07
N GLY A 112 -11.08 7.53 -4.58
CA GLY A 112 -12.02 8.58 -5.04
C GLY A 112 -12.96 8.23 -6.21
N GLU A 113 -12.92 7.01 -6.74
CA GLU A 113 -13.79 6.57 -7.85
C GLU A 113 -14.99 5.73 -7.36
N SER A 114 -15.85 5.32 -8.30
CA SER A 114 -16.81 4.26 -8.00
C SER A 114 -16.08 2.93 -7.83
N GLU A 115 -16.68 2.00 -7.08
CA GLU A 115 -16.08 0.68 -6.88
C GLU A 115 -15.87 -0.06 -8.20
N ALA A 116 -16.82 0.02 -9.12
CA ALA A 116 -16.74 -0.64 -10.42
C ALA A 116 -15.63 -0.07 -11.30
N ASP A 117 -15.50 1.26 -11.33
CA ASP A 117 -14.47 1.94 -12.14
C ASP A 117 -13.07 1.66 -11.57
N ALA A 118 -12.92 1.71 -10.23
CA ALA A 118 -11.67 1.41 -9.57
C ALA A 118 -11.23 -0.04 -9.81
N GLU A 119 -12.16 -1.00 -9.73
CA GLU A 119 -11.87 -2.41 -10.01
C GLU A 119 -11.46 -2.62 -11.47
N MET A 120 -12.21 -2.04 -12.41
CA MET A 120 -11.93 -2.12 -13.85
C MET A 120 -10.53 -1.57 -14.15
N HIS A 121 -10.23 -0.37 -13.66
CA HIS A 121 -8.94 0.27 -13.85
C HIS A 121 -7.77 -0.56 -13.30
N MET A 122 -7.92 -1.11 -12.09
CA MET A 122 -6.87 -1.94 -11.48
C MET A 122 -6.67 -3.25 -12.26
N LYS A 123 -7.74 -3.88 -12.77
CA LYS A 123 -7.67 -5.08 -13.60
C LYS A 123 -7.04 -4.83 -14.97
N GLU A 124 -7.25 -3.66 -15.56
CA GLU A 124 -6.61 -3.26 -16.82
C GLU A 124 -5.10 -3.06 -16.65
N CYS A 125 -4.68 -2.50 -15.50
CA CYS A 125 -3.27 -2.25 -15.23
C CYS A 125 -2.51 -3.51 -14.78
N VAL A 126 -3.06 -4.28 -13.84
CA VAL A 126 -2.35 -5.38 -13.15
C VAL A 126 -2.73 -6.73 -13.75
N LYS A 127 -1.79 -7.36 -14.47
CA LYS A 127 -1.98 -8.68 -15.10
C LYS A 127 -1.73 -9.79 -14.07
N GLY A 128 -2.76 -10.11 -13.30
CA GLY A 128 -2.77 -11.19 -12.31
C GLY A 128 -4.19 -11.59 -11.91
N ASN A 129 -4.31 -12.46 -10.91
CA ASN A 129 -5.59 -12.93 -10.40
C ASN A 129 -6.04 -12.05 -9.23
N LEU A 130 -7.15 -11.33 -9.39
CA LEU A 130 -7.80 -10.64 -8.29
C LEU A 130 -8.40 -11.66 -7.30
N VAL A 131 -8.01 -11.60 -6.03
CA VAL A 131 -8.48 -12.51 -4.97
C VAL A 131 -9.01 -11.74 -3.75
N SER A 132 -9.68 -12.45 -2.82
CA SER A 132 -10.07 -11.87 -1.51
C SER A 132 -8.84 -11.44 -0.71
N LEU A 133 -8.94 -10.33 0.02
CA LEU A 133 -7.90 -9.87 0.96
C LEU A 133 -7.65 -10.86 2.10
N ASP A 134 -8.57 -11.79 2.37
CA ASP A 134 -8.36 -12.89 3.32
C ASP A 134 -7.15 -13.78 3.00
N HIS A 135 -6.67 -13.75 1.74
CA HIS A 135 -5.47 -14.46 1.34
C HIS A 135 -4.17 -13.82 1.83
N LEU A 136 -4.21 -12.56 2.33
CA LEU A 136 -3.04 -11.90 2.90
C LEU A 136 -2.39 -12.75 4.00
N LYS A 137 -3.17 -13.42 4.85
CA LYS A 137 -2.66 -14.31 5.90
C LYS A 137 -1.70 -15.41 5.40
N ASN A 138 -1.76 -15.76 4.11
CA ASN A 138 -0.91 -16.77 3.48
C ASN A 138 0.25 -16.16 2.66
N ILE A 139 0.30 -14.83 2.53
CA ILE A 139 1.24 -14.08 1.68
C ILE A 139 2.15 -13.19 2.56
N THR A 140 1.59 -12.58 3.60
CA THR A 140 2.28 -11.73 4.56
C THR A 140 3.49 -12.46 5.15
N ASP A 141 4.65 -11.82 5.09
CA ASP A 141 5.87 -12.29 5.71
C ASP A 141 6.12 -11.47 6.99
N LEU A 142 5.65 -12.00 8.12
CA LEU A 142 5.77 -11.31 9.41
C LEU A 142 7.22 -11.03 9.80
N LYS A 143 8.15 -11.94 9.49
CA LYS A 143 9.58 -11.73 9.78
C LYS A 143 10.16 -10.59 8.96
N LEU A 144 9.78 -10.52 7.68
CA LEU A 144 10.17 -9.41 6.82
C LEU A 144 9.59 -8.08 7.33
N ILE A 145 8.36 -8.07 7.82
CA ILE A 145 7.73 -6.89 8.42
C ILE A 145 8.46 -6.45 9.70
N GLU A 146 8.71 -7.36 10.63
CA GLU A 146 9.45 -7.08 11.87
C GLU A 146 10.82 -6.48 11.57
N SER A 147 11.55 -7.05 10.62
CA SER A 147 12.84 -6.52 10.17
C SER A 147 12.71 -5.15 9.51
N THR A 148 11.70 -4.97 8.66
CA THR A 148 11.46 -3.72 7.91
C THR A 148 11.11 -2.56 8.85
N TYR A 149 10.26 -2.81 9.84
CA TYR A 149 9.86 -1.83 10.85
C TYR A 149 10.80 -1.76 12.06
N GLN A 150 11.84 -2.61 12.10
CA GLN A 150 12.84 -2.67 13.18
C GLN A 150 12.21 -2.93 14.56
N LEU A 151 11.27 -3.88 14.63
CA LEU A 151 10.46 -4.17 15.84
C LEU A 151 11.20 -4.99 16.93
N GLY A 152 12.42 -5.45 16.64
CA GLY A 152 13.24 -6.28 17.54
C GLY A 152 12.89 -7.78 17.49
N ASP A 153 13.84 -8.63 17.88
CA ASP A 153 13.76 -10.10 17.77
C ASP A 153 12.95 -10.80 18.88
N GLN A 154 11.94 -10.15 19.45
CA GLN A 154 11.09 -10.81 20.46
C GLN A 154 9.94 -11.57 19.79
N GLN A 155 9.58 -12.74 20.32
CA GLN A 155 8.37 -13.45 19.89
C GLN A 155 7.15 -12.56 20.20
N GLN A 156 6.66 -11.89 19.17
CA GLN A 156 5.48 -11.04 19.23
C GLN A 156 4.30 -11.78 18.58
N ASP A 157 3.13 -11.68 19.21
CA ASP A 157 1.90 -12.09 18.56
C ASP A 157 1.51 -11.07 17.47
N ILE A 158 0.58 -11.46 16.60
CA ILE A 158 0.18 -10.63 15.45
C ILE A 158 -0.45 -9.30 15.87
N ASP A 159 -1.18 -9.24 16.98
CA ASP A 159 -1.84 -8.03 17.45
C ASP A 159 -0.82 -7.03 18.00
N SER A 160 0.23 -7.54 18.67
CA SER A 160 1.41 -6.75 19.06
C SER A 160 2.13 -6.18 17.84
N ILE A 161 2.36 -6.97 16.80
CA ILE A 161 3.01 -6.51 15.56
C ILE A 161 2.17 -5.40 14.90
N ILE A 162 0.85 -5.60 14.77
CA ILE A 162 -0.05 -4.58 14.20
C ILE A 162 0.05 -3.26 14.97
N SER A 163 0.04 -3.33 16.29
CA SER A 163 0.11 -2.14 17.17
C SER A 163 1.43 -1.40 17.02
N LEU A 164 2.55 -2.13 16.97
CA LEU A 164 3.89 -1.55 16.80
C LEU A 164 4.09 -0.96 15.41
N VAL A 165 3.62 -1.64 14.35
CA VAL A 165 3.65 -1.10 12.98
C VAL A 165 2.82 0.18 12.89
N ALA A 166 1.60 0.19 13.44
CA ALA A 166 0.77 1.38 13.47
C ALA A 166 1.45 2.54 14.22
N GLY A 167 2.09 2.26 15.36
CA GLY A 167 2.90 3.23 16.10
C GLY A 167 4.08 3.75 15.28
N GLY A 168 4.82 2.88 14.61
CA GLY A 168 5.95 3.25 13.74
C GLY A 168 5.55 4.15 12.58
N MET A 169 4.43 3.84 11.91
CA MET A 169 3.88 4.68 10.85
C MET A 169 3.41 6.05 11.38
N ALA A 170 2.73 6.07 12.52
CA ALA A 170 2.20 7.28 13.12
C ALA A 170 3.29 8.23 13.62
N LEU A 171 4.37 7.69 14.20
CA LEU A 171 5.47 8.46 14.78
C LEU A 171 6.49 8.94 13.74
N ARG A 172 6.36 8.57 12.46
CA ARG A 172 7.25 9.10 11.43
C ARG A 172 7.13 10.62 11.37
N GLY A 173 8.23 11.28 11.75
CA GLY A 173 8.37 12.73 11.82
C GLY A 173 8.09 13.41 10.48
N HIS A 174 7.52 14.61 10.55
CA HIS A 174 7.27 15.47 9.40
C HIS A 174 8.57 16.01 8.80
#